data_AF-A0A2K3L915-F1
#
_entry.id   AF-A0A2K3L915-F1
#
_cell.length_a   1.000
_cell.length_b   1.000
_cell.length_c   1.000
_cell.angle_alpha   90.00
_cell.angle_beta   90.00
_cell.angle_gamma   90.00
#
_symmetry.space_group_name_H-M   'P 1'
#
loop_
_entity.id
_entity.type
_entity.pdbx_description
1 polymer ?
#
loop_
_entity_poly.entity_id
_entity_poly.type
_entity_poly.pdbx_seq_one_letter_code
_entity_poly.pdbx_strand_id
1 'polypeptide(L)'
;MAPISWKDDIIAAIDLDILSQVLKSGKLDVNYLGKILEFSLVSLQKLSAPANEEIIKAKHKALLSELGEMCHSRDESNNACVVALVKGAALMIICTGFTFEYTIARCVLKKEISKARIRLMEPLLKGPAGVDYLRNAFANKYGSPSDASASLPSTLRWLSSTWNFKDQEWVDHVNSSSALADNSSQAWLPSTALRTGGNVMLKSTGSPMFFSPDVSNTQGDQQPECKGEPVDLAVRLGLLKLVSGISGLTQDDLPETLSLNFSRLRSVQAQIQKIVVISTSVLICRQIILSEKAVASSVNMENAVSTCAEQLLELLDRVEDADIDDIVGVICNLPSVDGEDVGKVQSRKAVAGRMLGKSLQAGDAVFERVFNAVYSALRGVVLGGTGAHGRKLAEMALLKVGAGALTERVVEAARVLIVAATISVGVHGPWYKYLTDNI
;
A
#
# COMPACT_ATOMS: atom_id res chain seq x y z
N MET A 1 -13.99 -19.61 23.30
CA MET A 1 -15.15 -20.27 23.94
C MET A 1 -15.26 -19.67 25.33
N ALA A 2 -16.44 -19.23 25.77
CA ALA A 2 -16.58 -18.67 27.11
C ALA A 2 -16.40 -19.78 28.16
N PRO A 3 -15.65 -19.57 29.25
CA PRO A 3 -15.52 -20.52 30.35
C PRO A 3 -16.89 -20.93 30.92
N ILE A 4 -17.06 -22.22 31.19
CA ILE A 4 -18.31 -22.79 31.76
C ILE A 4 -18.64 -22.14 33.12
N SER A 5 -17.61 -21.74 33.87
CA SER A 5 -17.74 -21.04 35.16
C SER A 5 -18.48 -19.71 35.07
N TRP A 6 -18.52 -19.06 33.90
CA TRP A 6 -19.21 -17.77 33.76
C TRP A 6 -20.71 -17.88 33.81
N LYS A 7 -21.28 -19.04 33.51
CA LYS A 7 -22.70 -19.26 33.70
C LYS A 7 -23.07 -19.12 35.18
N ASP A 8 -22.23 -19.68 36.05
CA ASP A 8 -22.42 -19.63 37.50
C ASP A 8 -22.11 -18.21 38.03
N ASP A 9 -21.08 -17.54 37.51
CA ASP A 9 -20.75 -16.15 37.86
C ASP A 9 -21.86 -15.15 37.46
N ILE A 10 -22.50 -15.35 36.30
CA ILE A 10 -23.62 -14.53 35.83
C ILE A 10 -24.86 -14.73 36.70
N ILE A 11 -25.15 -15.98 37.07
CA ILE A 11 -26.29 -16.32 37.95
C ILE A 11 -26.04 -15.77 39.37
N ALA A 12 -24.79 -15.73 39.82
CA ALA A 12 -24.42 -15.15 41.11
C ALA A 12 -24.46 -13.61 41.12
N ALA A 13 -24.14 -12.96 39.99
CA ALA A 13 -24.14 -11.50 39.87
C ALA A 13 -25.53 -10.92 39.53
N ILE A 14 -26.38 -11.71 38.87
CA ILE A 14 -27.75 -11.33 38.47
C ILE A 14 -28.74 -12.21 39.22
N ASP A 15 -29.16 -11.74 40.38
CA ASP A 15 -30.31 -12.29 41.09
C ASP A 15 -31.60 -11.95 40.32
N LEU A 16 -32.20 -12.98 39.74
CA LEU A 16 -33.42 -12.92 38.95
C LEU A 16 -34.64 -12.50 39.78
N ASP A 17 -34.65 -12.79 41.08
CA ASP A 17 -35.73 -12.42 42.00
C ASP A 17 -35.63 -10.95 42.37
N ILE A 18 -34.43 -10.43 42.60
CA ILE A 18 -34.18 -8.99 42.80
C ILE A 18 -34.48 -8.22 41.52
N LEU A 19 -34.06 -8.71 40.36
CA LEU A 19 -34.38 -8.09 39.07
C LEU A 19 -35.89 -8.06 38.84
N SER A 20 -36.59 -9.16 39.12
CA SER A 20 -38.06 -9.28 39.05
C SER A 20 -38.74 -8.34 40.04
N GLN A 21 -38.21 -8.18 41.25
CA GLN A 21 -38.72 -7.23 42.25
C GLN A 21 -38.46 -5.78 41.85
N VAL A 22 -37.31 -5.45 41.27
CA VAL A 22 -37.01 -4.09 40.75
C VAL A 22 -37.96 -3.76 39.58
N LEU A 23 -38.23 -4.74 38.70
CA LEU A 23 -39.19 -4.63 37.59
C LEU A 23 -40.64 -4.47 38.09
N LYS A 24 -41.02 -5.15 39.18
CA LYS A 24 -42.40 -5.13 39.74
C LYS A 24 -42.65 -3.97 40.71
N SER A 25 -41.65 -3.54 41.46
CA SER A 25 -41.80 -2.52 42.53
C SER A 25 -41.54 -1.09 42.07
N GLY A 26 -40.94 -0.89 40.89
CA GLY A 26 -40.66 0.44 40.32
C GLY A 26 -39.63 1.27 41.11
N LYS A 27 -39.01 0.69 42.14
CA LYS A 27 -37.94 1.29 42.94
C LYS A 27 -36.61 0.86 42.33
N LEU A 28 -35.98 1.80 41.62
CA LEU A 28 -34.69 1.57 40.96
C LEU A 28 -33.59 1.49 42.02
N ASP A 29 -33.02 0.30 42.25
CA ASP A 29 -31.80 0.17 43.05
C ASP A 29 -30.58 0.46 42.15
N VAL A 30 -30.16 1.73 42.16
CA VAL A 30 -29.00 2.23 41.41
C VAL A 30 -27.73 1.46 41.79
N ASN A 31 -27.61 1.02 43.06
CA ASN A 31 -26.44 0.28 43.52
C ASN A 31 -26.42 -1.14 42.95
N TYR A 32 -27.57 -1.79 42.83
CA TYR A 32 -27.68 -3.10 42.22
C TYR A 32 -27.41 -3.06 40.70
N LEU A 33 -27.97 -2.06 40.00
CA LEU A 33 -27.70 -1.86 38.57
C LEU A 33 -26.23 -1.49 38.30
N GLY A 34 -25.64 -0.68 39.18
CA GLY A 34 -24.20 -0.39 39.16
C GLY A 34 -23.35 -1.65 39.27
N LYS A 35 -23.71 -2.59 40.17
CA LYS A 35 -23.01 -3.88 40.32
C LYS A 35 -23.11 -4.76 39.07
N ILE A 36 -24.26 -4.80 38.40
CA ILE A 36 -24.42 -5.57 37.15
C ILE A 36 -23.56 -4.96 36.04
N LEU A 37 -23.54 -3.63 35.94
CA LEU A 37 -22.71 -2.93 34.97
C LEU A 37 -21.21 -3.14 35.27
N GLU A 38 -20.80 -3.12 36.55
CA GLU A 38 -19.43 -3.38 36.99
C GLU A 38 -18.99 -4.83 36.70
N PHE A 39 -19.87 -5.80 36.95
CA PHE A 39 -19.62 -7.20 36.58
C PHE A 39 -19.39 -7.37 35.07
N SER A 40 -20.15 -6.62 34.26
CA SER A 40 -19.97 -6.63 32.80
C SER A 40 -18.67 -5.99 32.36
N LEU A 41 -18.23 -4.91 33.02
CA LEU A 41 -16.92 -4.30 32.78
C LEU A 41 -15.80 -5.28 33.06
N VAL A 42 -15.81 -5.94 34.22
CA VAL A 42 -14.79 -6.92 34.62
C VAL A 42 -14.76 -8.11 33.66
N SER A 43 -15.92 -8.58 33.21
CA SER A 43 -16.02 -9.66 32.24
C SER A 43 -15.51 -9.24 30.85
N LEU A 44 -15.80 -8.01 30.42
CA LEU A 44 -15.30 -7.44 29.18
C LEU A 44 -13.79 -7.23 29.21
N GLN A 45 -13.25 -6.74 30.33
CA GLN A 45 -11.81 -6.57 30.53
C GLN A 45 -11.06 -7.90 30.41
N LYS A 46 -11.57 -8.97 31.05
CA LYS A 46 -11.00 -10.32 30.95
C LYS A 46 -11.02 -10.91 29.53
N LEU A 47 -11.95 -10.45 28.69
CA LEU A 47 -12.11 -10.89 27.29
C LEU A 47 -11.37 -10.02 26.29
N SER A 48 -11.09 -8.76 26.63
CA SER A 48 -10.51 -7.78 25.72
C SER A 48 -8.99 -7.81 25.73
N ALA A 49 -8.38 -7.36 24.63
CA ALA A 49 -6.95 -7.07 24.62
C ALA A 49 -6.67 -5.80 25.45
N PRO A 50 -5.52 -5.71 26.15
CA PRO A 50 -5.17 -4.57 27.01
C PRO A 50 -5.27 -3.21 26.30
N ALA A 51 -5.02 -3.15 24.98
CA ALA A 51 -5.09 -1.93 24.18
C ALA A 51 -6.48 -1.29 24.09
N ASN A 52 -7.57 -2.03 24.35
CA ASN A 52 -8.94 -1.52 24.28
C ASN A 52 -9.55 -1.27 25.66
N GLU A 53 -8.79 -1.51 26.73
CA GLU A 53 -9.26 -1.35 28.10
C GLU A 53 -9.69 0.09 28.39
N GLU A 54 -8.99 1.08 27.83
CA GLU A 54 -9.34 2.50 27.98
C GLU A 54 -10.66 2.85 27.29
N ILE A 55 -10.90 2.31 26.09
CA ILE A 55 -12.15 2.55 25.33
C ILE A 55 -13.35 1.94 26.06
N ILE A 56 -13.18 0.73 26.61
CA ILE A 56 -14.24 0.03 27.35
C ILE A 56 -14.53 0.75 28.68
N LYS A 57 -13.50 1.19 29.41
CA LYS A 57 -13.65 2.00 30.63
C LYS A 57 -14.34 3.33 30.37
N ALA A 58 -13.99 4.01 29.27
CA ALA A 58 -14.59 5.30 28.91
C ALA A 58 -16.10 5.17 28.61
N LYS A 59 -16.50 4.14 27.86
CA LYS A 59 -17.92 3.87 27.54
C LYS A 59 -18.72 3.43 28.77
N HIS A 60 -18.15 2.55 29.58
CA HIS A 60 -18.75 2.14 30.85
C HIS A 60 -19.00 3.35 31.77
N LYS A 61 -18.04 4.28 31.87
CA LYS A 61 -18.18 5.51 32.63
C LYS A 61 -19.29 6.42 32.08
N ALA A 62 -19.42 6.53 30.75
CA ALA A 62 -20.47 7.30 30.09
C ALA A 62 -21.88 6.73 30.37
N LEU A 63 -22.02 5.40 30.34
CA LEU A 63 -23.29 4.73 30.68
C LEU A 63 -23.64 4.89 32.17
N LEU A 64 -22.65 4.86 33.05
CA LEU A 64 -22.84 5.10 34.49
C LEU A 64 -23.26 6.56 34.78
N SER A 65 -22.70 7.53 34.07
CA SER A 65 -23.14 8.93 34.19
C SER A 65 -24.54 9.14 33.65
N GLU A 66 -24.88 8.56 32.50
CA GLU A 66 -26.23 8.63 31.92
C GLU A 66 -27.29 7.98 32.84
N LEU A 67 -26.93 6.85 33.46
CA LEU A 67 -27.76 6.20 34.49
C LEU A 67 -27.97 7.10 35.72
N GLY A 68 -26.91 7.79 36.17
CA GLY A 68 -26.95 8.73 37.29
C GLY A 68 -27.81 9.96 37.02
N GLU A 69 -27.68 10.55 35.83
CA GLU A 69 -28.43 11.73 35.39
C GLU A 69 -29.94 11.47 35.31
N MET A 70 -30.35 10.32 34.75
CA MET A 70 -31.76 9.95 34.70
C MET A 70 -32.36 9.75 36.09
N CYS A 71 -31.58 9.27 37.06
CA CYS A 71 -32.04 9.11 38.44
C CYS A 71 -32.25 10.44 39.17
N HIS A 72 -31.57 11.52 38.75
CA HIS A 72 -31.65 12.84 39.36
C HIS A 72 -32.73 13.75 38.74
N SER A 73 -33.37 13.35 37.64
CA SER A 73 -34.51 14.06 37.00
C SER A 73 -35.83 14.00 37.80
N ARG A 74 -35.73 13.94 39.13
CA ARG A 74 -36.84 13.86 40.09
C ARG A 74 -37.56 15.20 40.17
N ASP A 75 -38.37 15.52 39.17
CA ASP A 75 -39.42 16.53 39.37
C ASP A 75 -40.58 15.88 40.12
N GLU A 76 -40.84 16.42 41.32
CA GLU A 76 -41.79 15.96 42.33
C GLU A 76 -43.26 16.19 41.94
N SER A 77 -43.63 16.02 40.67
CA SER A 77 -45.03 16.11 40.23
C SER A 77 -45.65 14.74 39.94
N ASN A 78 -46.82 14.51 40.55
CA ASN A 78 -47.60 13.26 40.59
C ASN A 78 -48.01 12.73 39.19
N ASN A 79 -47.11 12.08 38.46
CA ASN A 79 -47.48 11.20 37.37
C ASN A 79 -46.67 9.91 37.44
N ALA A 80 -47.12 8.96 38.27
CA ALA A 80 -46.54 7.62 38.40
C ALA A 80 -46.37 6.91 37.04
N CYS A 81 -47.22 7.24 36.05
CA CYS A 81 -47.14 6.74 34.69
C CYS A 81 -45.93 7.28 33.89
N VAL A 82 -45.60 8.58 34.04
CA VAL A 82 -44.47 9.22 33.34
C VAL A 82 -43.15 8.77 33.92
N VAL A 83 -43.07 8.65 35.26
CA VAL A 83 -41.89 8.12 35.95
C VAL A 83 -41.66 6.64 35.60
N ALA A 84 -42.72 5.83 35.47
CA ALA A 84 -42.61 4.44 35.01
C ALA A 84 -42.18 4.33 33.54
N LEU A 85 -42.63 5.25 32.67
CA LEU A 85 -42.24 5.32 31.25
C LEU A 85 -40.77 5.72 31.07
N VAL A 86 -40.30 6.74 31.79
CA VAL A 86 -38.89 7.18 31.77
C VAL A 86 -37.98 6.08 32.33
N LYS A 87 -38.41 5.38 33.40
CA LYS A 87 -37.67 4.24 33.96
C LYS A 87 -37.69 2.99 33.09
N GLY A 88 -38.78 2.73 32.38
CA GLY A 88 -38.89 1.65 31.40
C GLY A 88 -38.01 1.91 30.17
N ALA A 89 -37.95 3.17 29.71
CA ALA A 89 -37.02 3.61 28.67
C ALA A 89 -35.56 3.50 29.14
N ALA A 90 -35.25 3.89 30.38
CA ALA A 90 -33.93 3.72 30.98
C ALA A 90 -33.49 2.25 31.00
N LEU A 91 -34.36 1.35 31.45
CA LEU A 91 -34.06 -0.08 31.47
C LEU A 91 -33.91 -0.66 30.06
N MET A 92 -34.76 -0.25 29.12
CA MET A 92 -34.62 -0.63 27.71
C MET A 92 -33.28 -0.15 27.15
N ILE A 93 -32.91 1.12 27.40
CA ILE A 93 -31.63 1.70 26.95
C ILE A 93 -30.46 0.94 27.56
N ILE A 94 -30.48 0.61 28.85
CA ILE A 94 -29.44 -0.19 29.51
C ILE A 94 -29.38 -1.60 28.92
N CYS A 95 -30.51 -2.26 28.68
CA CYS A 95 -30.54 -3.58 28.05
C CYS A 95 -30.07 -3.53 26.58
N THR A 96 -30.43 -2.49 25.83
CA THR A 96 -29.95 -2.28 24.45
C THR A 96 -28.48 -1.90 24.42
N GLY A 97 -27.98 -1.11 25.38
CA GLY A 97 -26.59 -0.75 25.54
C GLY A 97 -25.74 -1.97 25.89
N PHE A 98 -26.22 -2.81 26.80
CA PHE A 98 -25.57 -4.06 27.18
C PHE A 98 -25.51 -5.05 26.02
N THR A 99 -26.61 -5.23 25.28
CA THR A 99 -26.63 -6.11 24.11
C THR A 99 -25.79 -5.55 22.95
N PHE A 100 -25.73 -4.23 22.79
CA PHE A 100 -24.89 -3.56 21.80
C PHE A 100 -23.40 -3.69 22.14
N GLU A 101 -23.00 -3.39 23.38
CA GLU A 101 -21.61 -3.55 23.84
C GLU A 101 -21.17 -5.01 23.79
N TYR A 102 -22.03 -5.95 24.22
CA TYR A 102 -21.74 -7.37 24.12
C TYR A 102 -21.56 -7.82 22.66
N THR A 103 -22.37 -7.30 21.73
CA THR A 103 -22.27 -7.62 20.30
C THR A 103 -21.00 -7.06 19.68
N ILE A 104 -20.65 -5.80 19.99
CA ILE A 104 -19.40 -5.17 19.54
C ILE A 104 -18.19 -5.93 20.09
N ALA A 105 -18.17 -6.18 21.40
CA ALA A 105 -17.09 -6.92 22.06
C ALA A 105 -16.92 -8.32 21.44
N ARG A 106 -18.02 -9.02 21.14
CA ARG A 106 -17.97 -10.31 20.46
C ARG A 106 -17.41 -10.21 19.04
N CYS A 107 -17.76 -9.18 18.28
CA CYS A 107 -17.22 -8.96 16.93
C CYS A 107 -15.72 -8.65 16.97
N VAL A 108 -15.29 -7.77 17.87
CA VAL A 108 -13.88 -7.45 18.09
C VAL A 108 -13.10 -8.70 18.53
N LEU A 109 -13.65 -9.47 19.47
CA LEU A 109 -13.03 -10.70 19.94
C LEU A 109 -12.93 -11.76 18.85
N LYS A 110 -13.97 -11.96 18.04
CA LYS A 110 -13.93 -12.88 16.89
C LYS A 110 -12.85 -12.47 15.89
N LYS A 111 -12.75 -11.16 15.61
CA LYS A 111 -11.71 -10.61 14.72
C LYS A 111 -10.32 -10.86 15.28
N GLU A 112 -10.08 -10.60 16.55
CA GLU A 112 -8.76 -10.82 17.18
C GLU A 112 -8.41 -12.30 17.30
N ILE A 113 -9.36 -13.18 17.63
CA ILE A 113 -9.14 -14.64 17.59
C ILE A 113 -8.76 -15.09 16.18
N SER A 114 -9.45 -14.59 15.15
CA SER A 114 -9.11 -14.92 13.76
C SER A 114 -7.71 -14.43 13.39
N LYS A 115 -7.35 -13.21 13.80
CA LYS A 115 -6.02 -12.63 13.59
C LYS A 115 -4.93 -13.42 14.30
N ALA A 116 -5.17 -13.82 15.55
CA ALA A 116 -4.26 -14.65 16.34
C ALA A 116 -4.07 -16.03 15.71
N ARG A 117 -5.14 -16.66 15.22
CA ARG A 117 -5.05 -17.93 14.48
C ARG A 117 -4.25 -17.79 13.19
N ILE A 118 -4.47 -16.73 12.42
CA ILE A 118 -3.69 -16.46 11.20
C ILE A 118 -2.21 -16.26 11.55
N ARG A 119 -1.88 -15.52 12.62
CA ARG A 119 -0.51 -15.34 13.10
C ARG A 119 0.14 -16.66 13.55
N LEU A 120 -0.62 -17.56 14.17
CA LEU A 120 -0.12 -18.90 14.54
C LEU A 120 0.17 -19.75 13.29
N MET A 121 -0.64 -19.60 12.25
CA MET A 121 -0.47 -20.31 10.98
C MET A 121 0.56 -19.65 10.05
N GLU A 122 0.94 -18.40 10.29
CA GLU A 122 1.83 -17.62 9.44
C GLU A 122 3.18 -18.32 9.16
N PRO A 123 3.89 -18.93 10.14
CA PRO A 123 5.13 -19.65 9.87
C PRO A 123 4.93 -20.88 8.97
N LEU A 124 3.80 -21.57 9.12
CA LEU A 124 3.46 -22.74 8.30
C LEU A 124 3.10 -22.33 6.87
N LEU A 125 2.39 -21.20 6.72
CA LEU A 125 2.00 -20.64 5.42
C LEU A 125 3.20 -20.03 4.67
N LYS A 126 4.18 -19.45 5.39
CA LYS A 126 5.43 -18.95 4.82
C LYS A 126 6.43 -20.06 4.50
N GLY A 127 6.25 -21.25 5.09
CA GLY A 127 7.08 -22.42 4.83
C GLY A 127 6.72 -23.17 3.54
N PRO A 128 7.50 -24.20 3.18
CA PRO A 128 7.26 -25.01 1.98
C PRO A 128 5.88 -25.68 1.96
N ALA A 129 5.33 -26.02 3.14
CA ALA A 129 3.99 -26.59 3.26
C ALA A 129 2.88 -25.67 2.71
N GLY A 130 3.05 -24.35 2.79
CA GLY A 130 2.11 -23.39 2.19
C GLY A 130 2.13 -23.45 0.66
N VAL A 131 3.31 -23.59 0.06
CA VAL A 131 3.47 -23.75 -1.39
C VAL A 131 2.85 -25.06 -1.86
N ASP A 132 3.06 -26.16 -1.15
CA ASP A 132 2.47 -27.45 -1.49
C ASP A 132 0.95 -27.45 -1.34
N TYR A 133 0.42 -26.79 -0.31
CA TYR A 133 -1.02 -26.60 -0.16
C TYR A 133 -1.62 -25.84 -1.36
N LEU A 134 -1.02 -24.71 -1.74
CA LEU A 134 -1.48 -23.93 -2.90
C LEU A 134 -1.35 -24.71 -4.20
N ARG A 135 -0.29 -25.51 -4.36
CA ARG A 135 -0.09 -26.37 -5.53
C ARG A 135 -1.19 -27.41 -5.64
N ASN A 136 -1.51 -28.09 -4.52
CA ASN A 136 -2.58 -29.09 -4.48
C ASN A 136 -3.96 -28.47 -4.71
N ALA A 137 -4.23 -27.30 -4.10
CA ALA A 137 -5.48 -26.58 -4.33
C ALA A 137 -5.64 -26.15 -5.80
N PHE A 138 -4.54 -25.71 -6.44
CA PHE A 138 -4.54 -25.36 -7.85
C PHE A 138 -4.76 -26.57 -8.76
N ALA A 139 -4.08 -27.69 -8.49
CA ALA A 139 -4.25 -28.94 -9.21
C ALA A 139 -5.69 -29.49 -9.11
N ASN A 140 -6.34 -29.36 -7.94
CA ASN A 140 -7.73 -29.76 -7.77
C ASN A 140 -8.71 -28.91 -8.62
N LYS A 141 -8.38 -27.65 -8.90
CA LYS A 141 -9.24 -26.74 -9.65
C LYS A 141 -9.01 -26.80 -11.15
N TYR A 142 -7.75 -26.84 -11.59
CA TYR A 142 -7.38 -26.73 -13.01
C TYR A 142 -6.81 -28.03 -13.60
N GLY A 143 -6.67 -29.09 -12.80
CA GLY A 143 -6.17 -30.38 -13.25
C GLY A 143 -4.65 -30.47 -13.27
N SER A 144 -4.17 -31.48 -13.98
CA SER A 144 -2.75 -31.82 -14.04
C SER A 144 -1.97 -30.86 -14.97
N PRO A 145 -0.64 -30.74 -14.85
CA PRO A 145 0.15 -29.88 -15.74
C PRO A 145 0.00 -30.21 -17.24
N SER A 146 -0.31 -31.45 -17.61
CA SER A 146 -0.52 -31.82 -19.02
C SER A 146 -1.79 -31.22 -19.63
N ASP A 147 -2.78 -30.88 -18.80
CA ASP A 147 -4.04 -30.26 -19.23
C ASP A 147 -3.94 -28.73 -19.25
N ALA A 148 -2.76 -28.16 -19.00
CA ALA A 148 -2.55 -26.72 -18.80
C ALA A 148 -2.97 -25.89 -20.02
N SER A 149 -2.74 -26.37 -21.24
CA SER A 149 -3.06 -25.63 -22.48
C SER A 149 -4.56 -25.43 -22.66
N ALA A 150 -5.39 -26.38 -22.22
CA ALA A 150 -6.85 -26.28 -22.28
C ALA A 150 -7.44 -25.58 -21.05
N SER A 151 -6.84 -25.77 -19.87
CA SER A 151 -7.35 -25.26 -18.59
C SER A 151 -6.90 -23.83 -18.24
N LEU A 152 -5.78 -23.36 -18.81
CA LEU A 152 -5.16 -22.06 -18.50
C LEU A 152 -4.91 -21.22 -19.77
N PRO A 153 -5.96 -20.90 -20.55
CA PRO A 153 -5.81 -20.17 -21.81
C PRO A 153 -5.27 -18.74 -21.63
N SER A 154 -5.61 -18.06 -20.52
CA SER A 154 -5.17 -16.67 -20.30
C SER A 154 -3.71 -16.63 -19.85
N THR A 155 -3.30 -17.56 -18.98
CA THR A 155 -1.90 -17.77 -18.62
C THR A 155 -1.05 -18.13 -19.83
N LEU A 156 -1.52 -19.00 -20.73
CA LEU A 156 -0.81 -19.32 -21.96
C LEU A 156 -0.61 -18.07 -22.83
N ARG A 157 -1.68 -17.31 -23.10
CA ARG A 157 -1.60 -16.06 -23.88
C ARG A 157 -0.62 -15.07 -23.26
N TRP A 158 -0.68 -14.90 -21.95
CA TRP A 158 0.22 -14.02 -21.21
C TRP A 158 1.68 -14.45 -21.32
N LEU A 159 1.98 -15.74 -21.11
CA LEU A 159 3.34 -16.27 -21.25
C LEU A 159 3.85 -16.14 -22.68
N SER A 160 3.07 -16.52 -23.70
CA SER A 160 3.46 -16.39 -25.12
C SER A 160 3.78 -14.94 -25.50
N SER A 161 3.04 -13.96 -24.97
CA SER A 161 3.30 -12.54 -25.22
C SER A 161 4.67 -12.08 -24.68
N THR A 162 5.17 -12.74 -23.64
CA THR A 162 6.45 -12.40 -22.98
C THR A 162 7.59 -13.27 -23.49
N TRP A 163 7.30 -14.53 -23.86
CA TRP A 163 8.26 -15.56 -24.23
C TRP A 163 9.18 -15.11 -25.37
N ASN A 164 8.61 -14.50 -26.40
CA ASN A 164 9.37 -14.05 -27.58
C ASN A 164 10.34 -12.89 -27.31
N PHE A 165 10.11 -12.12 -26.23
CA PHE A 165 10.92 -10.93 -25.91
C PHE A 165 11.86 -11.14 -24.72
N LYS A 166 11.76 -12.28 -24.03
CA LYS A 166 12.51 -12.54 -22.78
C LYS A 166 14.02 -12.44 -22.98
N ASP A 167 14.52 -12.94 -24.10
CA ASP A 167 15.97 -13.00 -24.37
C ASP A 167 16.53 -11.60 -24.66
N GLN A 168 15.79 -10.77 -25.40
CA GLN A 168 16.18 -9.38 -25.65
C GLN A 168 16.19 -8.57 -24.35
N GLU A 169 15.12 -8.67 -23.55
CA GLU A 169 15.01 -7.97 -22.26
C GLU A 169 16.09 -8.41 -21.26
N TRP A 170 16.46 -9.69 -21.29
CA TRP A 170 17.57 -10.22 -20.51
C TRP A 170 18.92 -9.68 -20.97
N VAL A 171 19.19 -9.68 -22.28
CA VAL A 171 20.41 -9.09 -22.86
C VAL A 171 20.52 -7.61 -22.48
N ASP A 172 19.44 -6.85 -22.57
CA ASP A 172 19.44 -5.44 -22.18
C ASP A 172 19.74 -5.24 -20.67
N HIS A 173 19.22 -6.13 -19.82
CA HIS A 173 19.51 -6.12 -18.39
C HIS A 173 20.97 -6.46 -18.10
N VAL A 174 21.53 -7.48 -18.76
CA VAL A 174 22.93 -7.86 -18.65
C VAL A 174 23.82 -6.71 -19.12
N ASN A 175 23.53 -6.10 -20.27
CA ASN A 175 24.26 -4.94 -20.79
C ASN A 175 24.23 -3.76 -19.81
N SER A 176 23.07 -3.49 -19.21
CA SER A 176 22.93 -2.43 -18.18
C SER A 176 23.74 -2.75 -16.92
N SER A 177 23.76 -4.02 -16.52
CA SER A 177 24.55 -4.50 -15.39
C SER A 177 26.06 -4.44 -15.64
N SER A 178 26.50 -4.79 -16.85
CA SER A 178 27.91 -4.66 -17.26
C SER A 178 28.34 -3.21 -17.34
N ALA A 179 27.53 -2.33 -17.95
CA ALA A 179 27.80 -0.90 -17.97
C ALA A 179 27.86 -0.29 -16.55
N LEU A 180 27.11 -0.84 -15.60
CA LEU A 180 27.17 -0.43 -14.21
C LEU A 180 28.51 -0.82 -13.55
N ALA A 181 29.07 -1.99 -13.87
CA ALA A 181 30.36 -2.44 -13.37
C ALA A 181 31.51 -1.56 -13.92
N ASP A 182 31.44 -1.16 -15.18
CA ASP A 182 32.46 -0.34 -15.84
C ASP A 182 32.44 1.14 -15.36
N ASN A 183 31.27 1.66 -15.01
CA ASN A 183 31.05 3.09 -14.70
C ASN A 183 31.23 3.47 -13.21
N SER A 184 31.90 2.66 -12.40
CA SER A 184 32.13 2.96 -10.98
C SER A 184 32.92 4.26 -10.69
N SER A 185 33.39 4.97 -11.73
CA SER A 185 34.24 6.17 -11.63
C SER A 185 33.70 7.47 -12.26
N GLN A 186 32.49 7.49 -12.86
CA GLN A 186 31.94 8.71 -13.49
C GLN A 186 30.64 9.19 -12.85
N ALA A 187 30.58 10.46 -12.48
CA ALA A 187 29.37 11.15 -12.04
C ALA A 187 28.50 11.46 -13.28
N TRP A 188 27.31 10.85 -13.36
CA TRP A 188 26.38 11.06 -14.46
C TRP A 188 25.49 12.28 -14.16
N LEU A 189 25.66 13.35 -14.93
CA LEU A 189 24.70 14.44 -14.97
C LEU A 189 23.53 14.09 -15.90
N PRO A 190 22.26 14.37 -15.54
CA PRO A 190 21.12 14.10 -16.40
C PRO A 190 21.21 14.90 -17.71
N SER A 191 20.83 14.31 -18.85
CA SER A 191 20.65 15.08 -20.10
C SER A 191 19.43 15.99 -19.99
N THR A 192 19.69 17.29 -19.85
CA THR A 192 18.80 18.37 -19.37
C THR A 192 17.92 19.02 -20.42
N ALA A 193 17.43 18.33 -21.45
CA ALA A 193 16.53 18.97 -22.41
C ALA A 193 15.35 18.09 -22.81
N LEU A 194 14.13 18.61 -22.63
CA LEU A 194 12.89 18.18 -23.31
C LEU A 194 12.95 18.44 -24.84
N ARG A 195 14.15 18.48 -25.44
CA ARG A 195 14.33 18.64 -26.88
C ARG A 195 14.33 17.27 -27.53
N THR A 196 13.36 17.06 -28.42
CA THR A 196 13.43 16.03 -29.45
C THR A 196 14.61 16.36 -30.38
N GLY A 197 15.71 15.62 -30.23
CA GLY A 197 16.86 15.64 -31.14
C GLY A 197 18.12 16.29 -30.58
N GLY A 198 19.18 15.48 -30.42
CA GLY A 198 20.57 15.93 -30.24
C GLY A 198 21.22 15.52 -28.91
N ASN A 199 22.10 14.53 -28.96
CA ASN A 199 23.04 14.22 -27.87
C ASN A 199 24.11 15.33 -27.81
N VAL A 200 24.12 16.13 -26.73
CA VAL A 200 25.27 16.98 -26.41
C VAL A 200 25.79 16.58 -25.04
N MET A 201 26.93 15.89 -25.05
CA MET A 201 27.70 15.55 -23.86
C MET A 201 28.39 16.82 -23.34
N LEU A 202 27.89 17.37 -22.23
CA LEU A 202 28.57 18.46 -21.53
C LEU A 202 29.50 17.86 -20.46
N LYS A 203 30.81 17.84 -20.73
CA LYS A 203 31.82 17.55 -19.70
C LYS A 203 31.91 18.75 -18.75
N SER A 204 31.67 18.54 -17.47
CA SER A 204 32.03 19.50 -16.42
C SER A 204 33.12 18.89 -15.53
N THR A 205 34.17 19.67 -15.32
CA THR A 205 35.33 19.37 -14.48
C THR A 205 35.06 19.86 -13.06
N GLY A 206 35.09 18.99 -12.05
CA GLY A 206 35.27 19.44 -10.65
C GLY A 206 34.55 18.65 -9.55
N SER A 207 35.39 18.01 -8.71
CA SER A 207 35.23 17.51 -7.32
C SER A 207 34.32 16.30 -7.02
N PRO A 208 34.88 15.24 -6.38
CA PRO A 208 34.12 14.08 -5.95
C PRO A 208 33.36 14.39 -4.65
N MET A 209 32.03 14.29 -4.68
CA MET A 209 31.24 14.19 -3.45
C MET A 209 31.37 12.75 -2.94
N PHE A 210 32.09 12.59 -1.84
CA PHE A 210 32.33 11.31 -1.18
C PHE A 210 31.11 10.97 -0.32
N PHE A 211 30.31 9.99 -0.74
CA PHE A 211 29.35 9.34 0.15
C PHE A 211 29.88 7.95 0.47
N SER A 212 30.32 7.77 1.72
CA SER A 212 30.73 6.48 2.26
C SER A 212 29.55 5.50 2.24
N PRO A 213 29.75 4.23 1.85
CA PRO A 213 28.75 3.19 2.04
C PRO A 213 28.84 2.72 3.48
N ASP A 214 27.98 3.23 4.35
CA ASP A 214 27.89 2.65 5.69
C ASP A 214 27.09 1.35 5.65
N VAL A 215 27.72 0.31 6.18
CA VAL A 215 27.28 -1.08 6.20
C VAL A 215 26.20 -1.21 7.27
N SER A 216 24.97 -1.53 6.86
CA SER A 216 24.04 -2.20 7.77
C SER A 216 23.59 -3.53 7.16
N ASN A 217 24.04 -4.60 7.80
CA ASN A 217 23.58 -5.96 7.59
C ASN A 217 22.09 -6.05 7.92
N THR A 218 21.22 -5.92 6.92
CA THR A 218 19.84 -6.42 6.98
C THR A 218 19.71 -7.62 6.06
N GLN A 219 20.27 -8.75 6.48
CA GLN A 219 20.24 -10.04 5.77
C GLN A 219 18.84 -10.73 5.84
N GLY A 220 17.78 -9.99 6.20
CA GLY A 220 16.44 -10.55 6.45
C GLY A 220 15.39 -10.32 5.36
N ASP A 221 15.54 -9.31 4.49
CA ASP A 221 14.43 -8.84 3.62
C ASP A 221 14.80 -8.60 2.15
N GLN A 222 16.04 -8.89 1.75
CA GLN A 222 16.45 -8.73 0.35
C GLN A 222 15.84 -9.82 -0.53
N GLN A 223 15.10 -9.41 -1.56
CA GLN A 223 14.51 -10.32 -2.53
C GLN A 223 15.57 -10.80 -3.54
N PRO A 224 15.44 -12.05 -4.01
CA PRO A 224 16.46 -12.70 -4.81
C PRO A 224 16.57 -12.12 -6.22
N GLU A 225 17.81 -12.10 -6.72
CA GLU A 225 18.15 -11.83 -8.11
C GLU A 225 17.66 -12.96 -9.03
N CYS A 226 17.29 -12.61 -10.25
CA CYS A 226 16.92 -13.53 -11.31
C CYS A 226 18.20 -14.14 -11.91
N LYS A 227 18.32 -15.47 -11.90
CA LYS A 227 19.49 -16.18 -12.44
C LYS A 227 19.42 -16.43 -13.95
N GLY A 228 18.39 -15.90 -14.63
CA GLY A 228 18.15 -16.12 -16.05
C GLY A 228 17.48 -17.46 -16.35
N GLU A 229 16.90 -18.15 -15.35
CA GLU A 229 16.08 -19.33 -15.62
C GLU A 229 14.87 -18.93 -16.49
N PRO A 230 14.56 -19.66 -17.57
CA PRO A 230 13.64 -19.18 -18.60
C PRO A 230 12.22 -18.95 -18.07
N VAL A 231 11.73 -19.82 -17.18
CA VAL A 231 10.39 -19.70 -16.57
C VAL A 231 10.35 -18.57 -15.55
N ASP A 232 11.33 -18.46 -14.66
CA ASP A 232 11.39 -17.36 -13.67
C ASP A 232 11.50 -16.01 -14.38
N LEU A 233 12.36 -15.91 -15.39
CA LEU A 233 12.53 -14.73 -16.21
C LEU A 233 11.23 -14.34 -16.93
N ALA A 234 10.57 -15.29 -17.60
CA ALA A 234 9.32 -15.04 -18.29
C ALA A 234 8.20 -14.58 -17.34
N VAL A 235 8.10 -15.18 -16.15
CA VAL A 235 7.10 -14.79 -15.14
C VAL A 235 7.39 -13.40 -14.59
N ARG A 236 8.64 -13.09 -14.24
CA ARG A 236 9.05 -11.77 -13.73
C ARG A 236 8.81 -10.65 -14.76
N LEU A 237 9.23 -10.87 -16.01
CA LEU A 237 8.99 -9.93 -17.10
C LEU A 237 7.51 -9.80 -17.44
N GLY A 238 6.78 -10.91 -17.43
CA GLY A 238 5.35 -10.94 -17.72
C GLY A 238 4.55 -10.17 -16.66
N LEU A 239 4.93 -10.30 -15.38
CA LEU A 239 4.33 -9.54 -14.28
C LEU A 239 4.64 -8.06 -14.42
N LEU A 240 5.89 -7.72 -14.72
CA LEU A 240 6.32 -6.34 -14.94
C LEU A 240 5.53 -5.70 -16.09
N LYS A 241 5.39 -6.37 -17.24
CA LYS A 241 4.61 -5.88 -18.38
C LYS A 241 3.13 -5.72 -18.05
N LEU A 242 2.57 -6.67 -17.30
CA LEU A 242 1.16 -6.63 -16.88
C LEU A 242 0.85 -5.40 -16.01
N VAL A 243 1.69 -5.10 -15.02
CA VAL A 243 1.49 -3.93 -14.14
C VAL A 243 1.94 -2.61 -14.75
N SER A 244 2.75 -2.65 -15.82
CA SER A 244 3.18 -1.46 -16.54
C SER A 244 2.17 -1.02 -17.61
N GLY A 245 1.06 -1.75 -17.78
CA GLY A 245 -0.02 -1.36 -18.68
C GLY A 245 -0.62 0.00 -18.34
N ILE A 246 -0.92 0.81 -19.36
CA ILE A 246 -1.56 2.12 -19.20
C ILE A 246 -3.02 1.96 -18.77
N SER A 247 -3.71 0.97 -19.34
CA SER A 247 -5.07 0.60 -18.94
C SER A 247 -5.09 -0.07 -17.57
N GLY A 248 -6.05 0.31 -16.73
CA GLY A 248 -6.20 -0.30 -15.41
C GLY A 248 -6.45 -1.80 -15.51
N LEU A 249 -5.70 -2.58 -14.73
CA LEU A 249 -5.83 -4.03 -14.70
C LEU A 249 -7.24 -4.43 -14.26
N THR A 250 -7.95 -5.14 -15.11
CA THR A 250 -9.26 -5.72 -14.80
C THR A 250 -9.11 -7.19 -14.38
N GLN A 251 -10.14 -7.76 -13.76
CA GLN A 251 -10.12 -9.16 -13.35
C GLN A 251 -10.09 -10.13 -14.56
N ASP A 252 -10.61 -9.69 -15.71
CA ASP A 252 -10.71 -10.50 -16.93
C ASP A 252 -9.37 -10.56 -17.69
N ASP A 253 -8.52 -9.53 -17.53
CA ASP A 253 -7.19 -9.47 -18.15
C ASP A 253 -6.13 -10.28 -17.38
N LEU A 254 -6.48 -10.79 -16.19
CA LEU A 254 -5.54 -11.41 -15.28
C LEU A 254 -5.36 -12.91 -15.57
N PRO A 255 -4.12 -13.41 -15.66
CA PRO A 255 -3.85 -14.84 -15.78
C PRO A 255 -4.48 -15.65 -14.63
N GLU A 256 -4.98 -16.85 -14.93
CA GLU A 256 -5.67 -17.70 -13.95
C GLU A 256 -4.76 -18.03 -12.74
N THR A 257 -3.46 -18.18 -13.01
CA THR A 257 -2.39 -18.41 -12.02
C THR A 257 -2.14 -17.23 -11.08
N LEU A 258 -2.60 -16.03 -11.43
CA LEU A 258 -2.38 -14.80 -10.66
C LEU A 258 -3.66 -14.24 -10.03
N SER A 259 -4.79 -14.94 -10.16
CA SER A 259 -6.11 -14.51 -9.63
C SER A 259 -6.10 -14.02 -8.18
N LEU A 260 -5.33 -14.67 -7.29
CA LEU A 260 -5.21 -14.27 -5.88
C LEU A 260 -4.41 -12.99 -5.65
N ASN A 261 -3.64 -12.54 -6.63
CA ASN A 261 -2.77 -11.36 -6.53
C ASN A 261 -3.39 -10.10 -7.16
N PHE A 262 -4.65 -10.14 -7.63
CA PHE A 262 -5.29 -9.02 -8.33
C PHE A 262 -5.13 -7.67 -7.60
N SER A 263 -5.54 -7.59 -6.32
CA SER A 263 -5.47 -6.35 -5.54
C SER A 263 -4.03 -5.87 -5.32
N ARG A 264 -3.08 -6.80 -5.17
CA ARG A 264 -1.65 -6.48 -5.01
C ARG A 264 -1.07 -5.91 -6.30
N LEU A 265 -1.37 -6.54 -7.45
CA LEU A 265 -0.91 -6.09 -8.75
C LEU A 265 -1.54 -4.75 -9.13
N ARG A 266 -2.82 -4.55 -8.82
CA ARG A 266 -3.50 -3.27 -9.03
C ARG A 266 -2.88 -2.15 -8.18
N SER A 267 -2.52 -2.44 -6.94
CA SER A 267 -1.81 -1.50 -6.07
C SER A 267 -0.42 -1.15 -6.64
N VAL A 268 0.34 -2.15 -7.12
CA VAL A 268 1.63 -1.90 -7.77
C VAL A 268 1.47 -1.05 -9.04
N GLN A 269 0.49 -1.35 -9.89
CA GLN A 269 0.20 -0.54 -11.08
C GLN A 269 -0.12 0.92 -10.71
N ALA A 270 -0.93 1.15 -9.67
CA ALA A 270 -1.20 2.50 -9.17
C ALA A 270 0.09 3.20 -8.70
N GLN A 271 0.99 2.49 -8.01
CA GLN A 271 2.29 3.04 -7.62
C GLN A 271 3.17 3.38 -8.83
N ILE A 272 3.19 2.54 -9.86
CA ILE A 272 3.94 2.83 -11.11
C ILE A 272 3.40 4.08 -11.79
N GLN A 273 2.07 4.21 -11.89
CA GLN A 273 1.42 5.40 -12.45
C GLN A 273 1.75 6.66 -11.64
N LYS A 274 1.72 6.59 -10.30
CA LYS A 274 2.17 7.67 -9.42
C LYS A 274 3.64 8.06 -9.69
N ILE A 275 4.54 7.08 -9.80
CA ILE A 275 5.96 7.31 -10.07
C ILE A 275 6.15 8.01 -11.43
N VAL A 276 5.40 7.61 -12.46
CA VAL A 276 5.42 8.26 -13.78
C VAL A 276 4.96 9.72 -13.68
N VAL A 277 3.83 9.98 -13.00
CA VAL A 277 3.30 11.34 -12.82
C VAL A 277 4.28 12.23 -12.04
N ILE A 278 4.86 11.74 -10.94
CA ILE A 278 5.85 12.50 -10.16
C ILE A 278 7.10 12.75 -11.01
N SER A 279 7.59 11.76 -11.75
CA SER A 279 8.77 11.91 -12.62
C SER A 279 8.56 12.96 -13.71
N THR A 280 7.39 12.96 -14.36
CA THR A 280 7.02 13.99 -15.34
C THR A 280 6.92 15.38 -14.69
N SER A 281 6.32 15.45 -13.50
CA SER A 281 6.20 16.69 -12.73
C SER A 281 7.55 17.26 -12.31
N VAL A 282 8.48 16.39 -11.90
CA VAL A 282 9.87 16.73 -11.57
C VAL A 282 10.61 17.28 -12.79
N LEU A 283 10.42 16.69 -13.97
CA LEU A 283 11.01 17.21 -15.21
C LEU A 283 10.49 18.63 -15.53
N ILE A 284 9.18 18.86 -15.36
CA ILE A 284 8.57 20.18 -15.58
C ILE A 284 9.07 21.19 -14.54
N CYS A 285 9.12 20.81 -13.27
CA CYS A 285 9.69 21.59 -12.17
C CYS A 285 11.13 22.04 -12.51
N ARG A 286 11.97 21.10 -12.94
CA ARG A 286 13.35 21.38 -13.36
C ARG A 286 13.39 22.33 -14.55
N GLN A 287 12.51 22.16 -15.54
CA GLN A 287 12.43 23.02 -16.71
C GLN A 287 12.03 24.46 -16.35
N ILE A 288 11.12 24.64 -15.38
CA ILE A 288 10.72 25.94 -14.86
C ILE A 288 11.89 26.62 -14.15
N ILE A 289 12.55 25.92 -13.21
CA ILE A 289 13.72 26.43 -12.48
C ILE A 289 14.81 26.92 -13.44
N LEU A 290 15.09 26.13 -14.49
CA LEU A 290 16.06 26.46 -15.53
C LEU A 290 15.65 27.68 -16.36
N SER A 291 14.36 27.80 -16.71
CA SER A 291 13.87 28.93 -17.50
C SER A 291 13.93 30.26 -16.75
N GLU A 292 13.75 30.24 -15.43
CA GLU A 292 13.72 31.44 -14.60
C GLU A 292 15.10 31.87 -14.10
N LYS A 293 16.15 31.07 -14.34
CA LYS A 293 17.48 31.21 -13.69
C LYS A 293 17.33 31.34 -12.16
N ALA A 294 16.32 30.69 -11.59
CA ALA A 294 15.93 30.86 -10.19
C ALA A 294 16.99 30.36 -9.20
N VAL A 295 17.96 29.55 -9.67
CA VAL A 295 18.97 28.93 -8.82
C VAL A 295 20.37 29.10 -9.41
N ALA A 296 21.29 29.62 -8.59
CA ALA A 296 22.68 29.89 -8.97
C ALA A 296 23.63 28.66 -8.93
N SER A 297 23.21 27.54 -8.33
CA SER A 297 24.02 26.32 -8.14
C SER A 297 23.26 25.03 -8.45
N SER A 298 23.93 24.04 -9.06
CA SER A 298 23.37 22.73 -9.39
C SER A 298 22.81 21.98 -8.16
N VAL A 299 23.45 22.12 -7.00
CA VAL A 299 23.05 21.44 -5.75
C VAL A 299 21.72 21.96 -5.23
N ASN A 300 21.51 23.27 -5.30
CA ASN A 300 20.26 23.90 -4.87
C ASN A 300 19.08 23.50 -5.77
N MET A 301 19.35 23.22 -7.05
CA MET A 301 18.34 22.75 -8.00
C MET A 301 17.92 21.31 -7.68
N GLU A 302 18.87 20.44 -7.35
CA GLU A 302 18.58 19.04 -6.98
C GLU A 302 17.81 18.98 -5.65
N ASN A 303 18.18 19.80 -4.66
CA ASN A 303 17.44 19.88 -3.40
C ASN A 303 15.98 20.35 -3.59
N ALA A 304 15.79 21.37 -4.44
CA ALA A 304 14.46 21.89 -4.76
C ALA A 304 13.59 20.85 -5.51
N VAL A 305 14.20 20.12 -6.45
CA VAL A 305 13.55 19.03 -7.17
C VAL A 305 13.19 17.86 -6.24
N SER A 306 14.08 17.47 -5.33
CA SER A 306 13.81 16.42 -4.34
C SER A 306 12.68 16.82 -3.39
N THR A 307 12.67 18.07 -2.93
CA THR A 307 11.57 18.60 -2.09
C THR A 307 10.23 18.57 -2.84
N CYS A 308 10.23 18.95 -4.11
CA CYS A 308 9.05 18.87 -4.98
C CYS A 308 8.56 17.42 -5.13
N ALA A 309 9.48 16.46 -5.33
CA ALA A 309 9.14 15.04 -5.43
C ALA A 309 8.51 14.50 -4.13
N GLU A 310 9.04 14.88 -2.96
CA GLU A 310 8.51 14.49 -1.65
C GLU A 310 7.12 15.07 -1.40
N GLN A 311 6.91 16.35 -1.70
CA GLN A 311 5.59 16.99 -1.54
C GLN A 311 4.53 16.39 -2.49
N LEU A 312 4.92 16.07 -3.72
CA LEU A 312 4.04 15.37 -4.67
C LEU A 312 3.72 13.95 -4.22
N LEU A 313 4.68 13.25 -3.63
CA LEU A 313 4.48 11.93 -3.06
C LEU A 313 3.45 11.98 -1.93
N GLU A 314 3.58 12.94 -1.01
CA GLU A 314 2.64 13.12 0.10
C GLU A 314 1.24 13.50 -0.39
N LEU A 315 1.14 14.40 -1.38
CA LEU A 315 -0.12 14.79 -2.00
C LEU A 315 -0.85 13.59 -2.60
N LEU A 316 -0.16 12.81 -3.44
CA LEU A 316 -0.74 11.66 -4.15
C LEU A 316 -1.02 10.46 -3.24
N ASP A 317 -0.38 10.36 -2.08
CA ASP A 317 -0.68 9.32 -1.08
C ASP A 317 -1.87 9.71 -0.18
N ARG A 318 -2.13 11.01 0.02
CA ARG A 318 -3.23 11.51 0.86
C ARG A 318 -4.53 11.77 0.08
N VAL A 319 -4.45 12.26 -1.15
CA VAL A 319 -5.59 12.70 -1.96
C VAL A 319 -5.83 11.69 -3.08
N GLU A 320 -6.98 11.00 -3.02
CA GLU A 320 -7.33 9.93 -3.97
C GLU A 320 -7.64 10.50 -5.37
N ASP A 321 -8.26 11.68 -5.44
CA ASP A 321 -8.67 12.37 -6.68
C ASP A 321 -7.87 13.67 -6.91
N ALA A 322 -6.55 13.63 -6.73
CA ALA A 322 -5.69 14.81 -6.96
C ALA A 322 -5.74 15.21 -8.45
N ASP A 323 -6.05 16.48 -8.71
CA ASP A 323 -6.17 16.99 -10.08
C ASP A 323 -4.85 17.58 -10.60
N ILE A 324 -4.85 17.99 -11.88
CA ILE A 324 -3.70 18.63 -12.51
C ILE A 324 -3.35 19.96 -11.81
N ASP A 325 -4.34 20.69 -11.30
CA ASP A 325 -4.15 22.00 -10.65
C ASP A 325 -3.50 21.85 -9.27
N ASP A 326 -3.82 20.80 -8.52
CA ASP A 326 -3.20 20.41 -7.26
C ASP A 326 -1.71 20.10 -7.46
N ILE A 327 -1.40 19.26 -8.47
CA ILE A 327 -0.03 18.89 -8.83
C ILE A 327 0.76 20.13 -9.28
N VAL A 328 0.16 20.97 -10.12
CA VAL A 328 0.76 22.23 -10.57
C VAL A 328 0.98 23.19 -9.40
N GLY A 329 0.08 23.21 -8.43
CA GLY A 329 0.22 23.95 -7.18
C GLY A 329 1.52 23.61 -6.47
N VAL A 330 1.83 22.31 -6.31
CA VAL A 330 3.09 21.85 -5.71
C VAL A 330 4.30 22.20 -6.58
N ILE A 331 4.23 21.98 -7.91
CA ILE A 331 5.32 22.31 -8.83
C ILE A 331 5.69 23.80 -8.76
N CYS A 332 4.72 24.69 -8.62
CA CYS A 332 4.93 26.14 -8.63
C CYS A 332 5.18 26.76 -7.25
N ASN A 333 5.06 26.02 -6.14
CA ASN A 333 5.29 26.49 -4.78
C ASN A 333 6.76 26.39 -4.33
N LEU A 334 7.71 26.41 -5.27
CA LEU A 334 9.14 26.41 -4.98
C LEU A 334 9.57 27.74 -4.31
N PRO A 335 10.60 27.75 -3.45
CA PRO A 335 11.03 28.95 -2.75
C PRO A 335 11.45 30.04 -3.73
N SER A 336 10.60 31.05 -3.88
CA SER A 336 10.86 32.25 -4.63
C SER A 336 11.70 33.22 -3.80
N VAL A 337 12.62 33.93 -4.46
CA VAL A 337 13.28 35.11 -3.89
C VAL A 337 12.21 36.15 -3.52
N ASP A 338 12.35 36.78 -2.34
CA ASP A 338 11.43 37.79 -1.81
C ASP A 338 10.97 38.82 -2.87
N GLY A 339 9.65 39.06 -2.93
CA GLY A 339 9.04 40.08 -3.79
C GLY A 339 8.42 39.58 -5.09
N GLU A 340 7.99 38.31 -5.16
CA GLU A 340 7.46 37.74 -6.40
C GLU A 340 6.06 38.23 -6.77
N ASP A 341 5.91 38.74 -8.00
CA ASP A 341 4.66 39.27 -8.53
C ASP A 341 3.60 38.16 -8.72
N VAL A 342 2.39 38.38 -8.21
CA VAL A 342 1.26 37.44 -8.28
C VAL A 342 0.96 37.05 -9.73
N GLY A 343 1.15 37.98 -10.68
CA GLY A 343 0.99 37.68 -12.12
C GLY A 343 2.02 36.67 -12.67
N LYS A 344 3.25 36.67 -12.12
CA LYS A 344 4.32 35.75 -12.52
C LYS A 344 4.08 34.33 -12.00
N VAL A 345 3.54 34.20 -10.78
CA VAL A 345 3.09 32.89 -10.25
C VAL A 345 1.95 32.32 -11.09
N GLN A 346 0.95 33.13 -11.44
CA GLN A 346 -0.21 32.67 -12.21
C GLN A 346 0.16 32.22 -13.63
N SER A 347 1.05 32.97 -14.30
CA SER A 347 1.56 32.59 -15.62
C SER A 347 2.37 31.29 -15.59
N ARG A 348 3.17 31.05 -14.54
CA ARG A 348 3.86 29.76 -14.33
C ARG A 348 2.89 28.60 -14.17
N LYS A 349 1.87 28.75 -13.33
CA LYS A 349 0.84 27.71 -13.14
C LYS A 349 0.16 27.35 -14.47
N ALA A 350 -0.20 28.36 -15.25
CA ALA A 350 -0.79 28.15 -16.57
C ALA A 350 0.15 27.44 -17.56
N VAL A 351 1.45 27.72 -17.53
CA VAL A 351 2.45 27.01 -18.36
C VAL A 351 2.64 25.57 -17.87
N ALA A 352 2.80 25.36 -16.57
CA ALA A 352 2.98 24.07 -15.95
C ALA A 352 1.80 23.13 -16.19
N GLY A 353 0.56 23.61 -16.03
CA GLY A 353 -0.65 22.82 -16.31
C GLY A 353 -0.77 22.41 -17.77
N ARG A 354 -0.43 23.31 -18.71
CA ARG A 354 -0.40 22.96 -20.14
C ARG A 354 0.70 21.96 -20.48
N MET A 355 1.87 22.06 -19.86
CA MET A 355 2.96 21.10 -20.06
C MET A 355 2.58 19.73 -19.50
N LEU A 356 2.09 19.68 -18.25
CA LEU A 356 1.71 18.44 -17.58
C LEU A 356 0.56 17.74 -18.32
N GLY A 357 -0.49 18.49 -18.68
CA GLY A 357 -1.63 17.95 -19.42
C GLY A 357 -1.28 17.42 -20.81
N LYS A 358 -0.21 17.91 -21.46
CA LYS A 358 0.30 17.37 -22.73
C LYS A 358 1.25 16.19 -22.52
N SER A 359 2.18 16.32 -21.57
CA SER A 359 3.20 15.30 -21.29
C SER A 359 2.67 14.04 -20.61
N LEU A 360 1.39 14.00 -20.21
CA LEU A 360 0.71 12.80 -19.74
C LEU A 360 -0.20 12.16 -20.80
N GLN A 361 -0.28 12.72 -22.01
CA GLN A 361 -1.08 12.14 -23.10
C GLN A 361 -0.34 10.98 -23.76
N ALA A 362 -1.12 9.98 -24.21
CA ALA A 362 -0.59 8.86 -24.98
C ALA A 362 0.05 9.35 -26.30
N GLY A 363 1.25 8.86 -26.59
CA GLY A 363 2.01 9.24 -27.78
C GLY A 363 2.88 10.49 -27.62
N ASP A 364 2.86 11.16 -26.47
CA ASP A 364 3.80 12.24 -26.17
C ASP A 364 5.22 11.69 -25.94
N ALA A 365 6.23 12.34 -26.54
CA ALA A 365 7.62 11.88 -26.45
C ALA A 365 8.20 12.00 -25.03
N VAL A 366 7.70 12.93 -24.20
CA VAL A 366 8.09 13.07 -22.80
C VAL A 366 7.50 11.93 -21.99
N PHE A 367 6.22 11.60 -22.21
CA PHE A 367 5.57 10.45 -21.58
C PHE A 367 6.36 9.17 -21.86
N GLU A 368 6.62 8.87 -23.14
CA GLU A 368 7.35 7.66 -23.54
C GLU A 368 8.76 7.61 -22.93
N ARG A 369 9.47 8.74 -22.89
CA ARG A 369 10.80 8.80 -22.27
C ARG A 369 10.76 8.51 -20.77
N VAL A 370 9.80 9.12 -20.06
CA VAL A 370 9.63 8.93 -18.61
C VAL A 370 9.20 7.49 -18.31
N PHE A 371 8.20 7.00 -19.03
CA PHE A 371 7.69 5.65 -18.88
C PHE A 371 8.80 4.61 -19.12
N ASN A 372 9.59 4.74 -20.19
CA ASN A 372 10.70 3.83 -20.47
C ASN A 372 11.80 3.88 -19.39
N ALA A 373 12.07 5.05 -18.81
CA ALA A 373 13.02 5.17 -17.70
C ALA A 373 12.50 4.48 -16.43
N VAL A 374 11.23 4.67 -16.08
CA VAL A 374 10.57 4.00 -14.94
C VAL A 374 10.49 2.49 -15.15
N TYR A 375 10.10 2.03 -16.34
CA TYR A 375 10.09 0.62 -16.71
C TYR A 375 11.49 0.00 -16.61
N SER A 376 12.51 0.69 -17.13
CA SER A 376 13.90 0.24 -17.01
C SER A 376 14.36 0.15 -15.55
N ALA A 377 13.93 1.09 -14.70
CA ALA A 377 14.24 1.08 -13.28
C ALA A 377 13.60 -0.12 -12.57
N LEU A 378 12.32 -0.35 -12.81
CA LEU A 378 11.59 -1.51 -12.28
C LEU A 378 12.21 -2.82 -12.79
N ARG A 379 12.53 -2.93 -14.09
CA ARG A 379 13.22 -4.10 -14.67
C ARG A 379 14.56 -4.36 -13.98
N GLY A 380 15.32 -3.29 -13.71
CA GLY A 380 16.60 -3.35 -13.00
C GLY A 380 16.47 -4.01 -11.63
N VAL A 381 15.43 -3.69 -10.86
CA VAL A 381 15.20 -4.27 -9.52
C VAL A 381 14.55 -5.65 -9.61
N VAL A 382 13.54 -5.83 -10.47
CA VAL A 382 12.82 -7.11 -10.63
C VAL A 382 13.77 -8.23 -11.05
N LEU A 383 14.77 -7.92 -11.89
CA LEU A 383 15.78 -8.89 -12.33
C LEU A 383 17.03 -8.87 -11.44
N GLY A 384 17.51 -7.69 -11.02
CA GLY A 384 18.72 -7.53 -10.21
C GLY A 384 18.52 -7.61 -8.69
N GLY A 385 17.32 -8.01 -8.24
CA GLY A 385 16.97 -8.11 -6.81
C GLY A 385 16.79 -6.76 -6.11
N THR A 386 16.36 -6.78 -4.84
CA THR A 386 16.20 -5.55 -4.04
C THR A 386 17.47 -5.17 -3.26
N GLY A 387 18.58 -5.86 -3.51
CA GLY A 387 19.89 -5.54 -2.95
C GLY A 387 20.53 -4.29 -3.58
N ALA A 388 21.80 -4.06 -3.27
CA ALA A 388 22.54 -2.90 -3.77
C ALA A 388 22.63 -2.85 -5.31
N HIS A 389 22.72 -4.01 -5.97
CA HIS A 389 22.84 -4.10 -7.43
C HIS A 389 21.59 -3.59 -8.15
N GLY A 390 20.42 -4.20 -7.89
CA GLY A 390 19.16 -3.77 -8.49
C GLY A 390 18.76 -2.34 -8.11
N ARG A 391 19.03 -1.91 -6.87
CA ARG A 391 18.81 -0.52 -6.43
C ARG A 391 19.60 0.47 -7.27
N LYS A 392 20.89 0.21 -7.49
CA LYS A 392 21.76 1.08 -8.29
C LYS A 392 21.35 1.14 -9.76
N LEU A 393 20.87 0.02 -10.32
CA LEU A 393 20.28 -0.01 -11.67
C LEU A 393 19.02 0.86 -11.76
N ALA A 394 18.14 0.81 -10.76
CA ALA A 394 16.96 1.68 -10.69
C ALA A 394 17.34 3.15 -10.60
N GLU A 395 18.26 3.49 -9.69
CA GLU A 395 18.73 4.85 -9.50
C GLU A 395 19.29 5.44 -10.81
N MET A 396 20.18 4.70 -11.49
CA MET A 396 20.73 5.13 -12.78
C MET A 396 19.68 5.34 -13.85
N ALA A 397 18.64 4.51 -13.90
CA ALA A 397 17.56 4.67 -14.86
C ALA A 397 16.71 5.92 -14.56
N LEU A 398 16.37 6.16 -13.28
CA LEU A 398 15.58 7.31 -12.84
C LEU A 398 16.35 8.63 -12.92
N LEU A 399 17.67 8.62 -12.69
CA LEU A 399 18.52 9.81 -12.85
C LEU A 399 18.47 10.37 -14.27
N LYS A 400 18.25 9.55 -15.31
CA LYS A 400 18.07 10.01 -16.70
C LYS A 400 16.87 10.95 -16.89
N VAL A 401 15.89 10.87 -15.99
CA VAL A 401 14.70 11.73 -15.95
C VAL A 401 14.66 12.61 -14.70
N GLY A 402 15.77 12.71 -13.97
CA GLY A 402 15.88 13.55 -12.77
C GLY A 402 15.06 13.04 -11.57
N ALA A 403 14.54 11.82 -11.61
CA ALA A 403 13.65 11.26 -10.60
C ALA A 403 14.36 10.30 -9.62
N GLY A 404 15.67 10.49 -9.38
CA GLY A 404 16.47 9.61 -8.52
C GLY A 404 15.91 9.45 -7.10
N ALA A 405 15.23 10.47 -6.57
CA ALA A 405 14.55 10.44 -5.27
C ALA A 405 13.45 9.36 -5.17
N LEU A 406 12.92 8.86 -6.30
CA LEU A 406 11.88 7.83 -6.33
C LEU A 406 12.42 6.39 -6.29
N THR A 407 13.73 6.20 -6.14
CA THR A 407 14.38 4.88 -6.17
C THR A 407 13.78 3.93 -5.12
N GLU A 408 13.60 4.37 -3.87
CA GLU A 408 13.02 3.51 -2.82
C GLU A 408 11.58 3.09 -3.14
N ARG A 409 10.79 3.97 -3.75
CA ARG A 409 9.41 3.66 -4.17
C ARG A 409 9.38 2.64 -5.30
N VAL A 410 10.32 2.73 -6.25
CA VAL A 410 10.50 1.70 -7.29
C VAL A 410 10.91 0.37 -6.67
N VAL A 411 11.82 0.36 -5.70
CA VAL A 411 12.26 -0.86 -5.02
C VAL A 411 11.11 -1.53 -4.26
N GLU A 412 10.27 -0.76 -3.56
CA GLU A 412 9.12 -1.30 -2.83
C GLU A 412 8.06 -1.87 -3.77
N ALA A 413 7.76 -1.19 -4.88
CA ALA A 413 6.85 -1.70 -5.91
C ALA A 413 7.39 -3.00 -6.55
N ALA A 414 8.69 -3.04 -6.87
CA ALA A 414 9.35 -4.21 -7.44
C ALA A 414 9.42 -5.38 -6.43
N ARG A 415 9.56 -5.12 -5.12
CA ARG A 415 9.55 -6.14 -4.08
C ARG A 415 8.28 -6.98 -4.13
N VAL A 416 7.12 -6.34 -4.27
CA VAL A 416 5.83 -7.03 -4.39
C VAL A 416 5.80 -7.93 -5.63
N LEU A 417 6.34 -7.46 -6.76
CA LEU A 417 6.43 -8.24 -7.99
C LEU A 417 7.36 -9.45 -7.86
N ILE A 418 8.53 -9.29 -7.24
CA ILE A 418 9.49 -10.39 -7.04
C ILE A 418 8.88 -11.47 -6.14
N VAL A 419 8.20 -11.07 -5.06
CA VAL A 419 7.51 -12.01 -4.16
C VAL A 419 6.40 -12.75 -4.91
N ALA A 420 5.58 -12.02 -5.69
CA ALA A 420 4.52 -12.61 -6.49
C ALA A 420 5.07 -13.60 -7.54
N ALA A 421 6.16 -13.25 -8.21
CA ALA A 421 6.85 -14.10 -9.17
C ALA A 421 7.40 -15.37 -8.51
N THR A 422 8.12 -15.22 -7.39
CA THR A 422 8.76 -16.33 -6.68
C THR A 422 7.73 -17.34 -6.18
N ILE A 423 6.64 -16.85 -5.55
CA ILE A 423 5.54 -17.71 -5.11
C ILE A 423 4.86 -18.36 -6.32
N SER A 424 4.62 -17.59 -7.39
CA SER A 424 3.96 -18.11 -8.58
C SER A 424 4.79 -19.20 -9.27
N VAL A 425 6.11 -19.06 -9.36
CA VAL A 425 7.00 -20.10 -9.91
C VAL A 425 7.06 -21.31 -8.98
N GLY A 426 7.10 -21.11 -7.66
CA GLY A 426 7.08 -22.18 -6.68
C GLY A 426 5.79 -23.03 -6.74
N VAL A 427 4.64 -22.38 -6.90
CA VAL A 427 3.33 -23.05 -6.95
C VAL A 427 3.04 -23.59 -8.35
N HIS A 428 3.13 -22.75 -9.38
CA HIS A 428 2.66 -23.02 -10.75
C HIS A 428 3.78 -23.43 -11.72
N GLY A 429 5.03 -23.50 -11.27
CA GLY A 429 6.20 -23.84 -12.10
C GLY A 429 6.02 -25.08 -12.99
N PRO A 430 5.45 -26.20 -12.51
CA PRO A 430 5.18 -27.36 -13.37
C PRO A 430 4.24 -27.07 -14.55
N TRP A 431 3.18 -26.27 -14.33
CA TRP A 431 2.27 -25.84 -15.41
C TRP A 431 2.96 -24.88 -16.36
N TYR A 432 3.75 -23.93 -15.83
CA TYR A 432 4.51 -23.00 -16.67
C TYR A 432 5.49 -23.72 -17.58
N LYS A 433 6.25 -24.69 -17.07
CA LYS A 433 7.16 -25.51 -17.90
C LYS A 433 6.41 -26.20 -19.04
N TYR A 434 5.29 -26.85 -18.73
CA TYR A 434 4.49 -27.53 -19.74
C TYR A 434 3.92 -26.56 -20.79
N LEU A 435 3.46 -25.38 -20.37
CA LEU A 435 2.98 -24.36 -21.30
C LEU A 435 4.11 -23.84 -22.19
N THR A 436 5.31 -23.64 -21.64
CA THR A 436 6.45 -23.09 -22.38
C THR A 436 7.14 -24.07 -23.29
N ASP A 437 7.11 -25.37 -22.98
CA ASP A 437 7.64 -26.41 -23.88
C ASP A 437 6.80 -26.56 -25.16
N ASN A 438 5.57 -26.04 -25.13
CA ASN A 438 4.61 -26.06 -26.23
C ASN A 438 4.47 -24.71 -26.98
N ILE A 439 5.28 -23.70 -26.61
CA ILE A 439 5.38 -22.39 -27.30
C ILE A 439 6.63 -22.40 -28.17
#